data_AF-A0A256WJW2-F1
#
_entry.id   AF-A0A256WJW2-F1
#
_cell.length_a   1.000
_cell.length_b   1.000
_cell.length_c   1.000
_cell.angle_alpha   90.00
_cell.angle_beta   90.00
_cell.angle_gamma   90.00
#
_symmetry.space_group_name_H-M   'P 1'
#
loop_
_entity.id
_entity.type
_entity.pdbx_description
1 polymer ?
#
loop_
_entity_poly.entity_id
_entity_poly.type
_entity_poly.pdbx_seq_one_letter_code
_entity_poly.pdbx_strand_id
1 'polypeptide(L)'
;MKNLEKTAKILSISAMLMGVFVGVLVFIFALLSGSEAYGGGFMGILKNSPNALPWLVFLATIWLAWKWPLLGGILLNILGIFSLFFFVFSSPVFHWPVFVLSIIIMSIGCLFLASWYLSANKKKP
;
A
#
# COMPACT_ATOMS: atom_id res chain seq x y z
N MET A 1 18.72 -10.93 -21.73
CA MET A 1 18.96 -9.62 -21.07
C MET A 1 17.87 -8.57 -21.32
N LYS A 2 17.51 -8.21 -22.57
CA LYS A 2 16.41 -7.25 -22.86
C LYS A 2 15.05 -7.61 -22.23
N ASN A 3 14.74 -8.91 -22.11
CA ASN A 3 13.48 -9.36 -21.50
C ASN A 3 13.40 -9.06 -19.99
N LEU A 4 14.50 -9.14 -19.24
CA LEU A 4 14.50 -8.90 -17.79
C LEU A 4 14.21 -7.43 -17.45
N GLU A 5 14.75 -6.50 -18.24
CA GLU A 5 14.51 -5.07 -18.09
C GLU A 5 13.06 -4.70 -18.42
N LYS A 6 12.51 -5.27 -19.49
CA LYS A 6 11.10 -5.09 -19.85
C LYS A 6 10.21 -5.62 -18.72
N THR A 7 10.49 -6.82 -18.22
CA THR A 7 9.73 -7.42 -17.11
C THR A 7 9.80 -6.57 -15.84
N ALA A 8 11.00 -6.13 -15.42
CA ALA A 8 11.15 -5.27 -14.25
C ALA A 8 10.32 -3.99 -14.36
N LYS A 9 10.38 -3.32 -15.51
CA LYS A 9 9.60 -2.11 -15.76
C LYS A 9 8.09 -2.36 -15.72
N ILE A 10 7.63 -3.47 -16.32
CA ILE A 10 6.22 -3.87 -16.25
C ILE A 10 5.79 -4.10 -14.81
N LEU A 11 6.57 -4.85 -14.03
CA LEU A 11 6.26 -5.11 -12.61
C LEU A 11 6.15 -3.81 -11.82
N SER A 12 7.10 -2.88 -11.96
CA SER A 12 7.08 -1.60 -11.26
C SER A 12 5.87 -0.74 -11.63
N ILE A 13 5.54 -0.65 -12.92
CA ILE A 13 4.39 0.14 -13.39
C ILE A 13 3.08 -0.49 -12.91
N SER A 14 2.92 -1.80 -13.04
CA SER A 14 1.73 -2.50 -12.56
C SER A 14 1.55 -2.34 -11.05
N ALA A 15 2.62 -2.51 -10.26
CA ALA A 15 2.59 -2.33 -8.81
C ALA A 15 2.21 -0.90 -8.42
N MET A 16 2.77 0.10 -9.11
CA MET A 16 2.44 1.51 -8.88
C MET A 16 0.97 1.80 -9.19
N LEU A 17 0.48 1.40 -10.37
CA LEU A 17 -0.91 1.66 -10.77
C LEU A 17 -1.91 0.97 -9.83
N MET A 18 -1.67 -0.30 -9.51
CA MET A 18 -2.49 -1.03 -8.55
C MET A 18 -2.45 -0.39 -7.16
N GLY A 19 -1.27 -0.02 -6.67
CA GLY A 19 -1.11 0.57 -5.35
C GLY A 19 -1.75 1.96 -5.22
N VAL A 20 -1.61 2.82 -6.23
CA VAL A 20 -2.31 4.12 -6.26
C VAL A 20 -3.82 3.91 -6.31
N PHE A 21 -4.31 3.02 -7.17
CA PHE A 21 -5.73 2.74 -7.28
C PHE A 21 -6.32 2.26 -5.95
N VAL A 22 -5.73 1.24 -5.33
CA VAL A 22 -6.15 0.74 -4.02
C VAL A 22 -6.01 1.82 -2.95
N GLY A 23 -4.91 2.56 -2.93
CA GLY A 23 -4.64 3.57 -1.92
C GLY A 23 -5.65 4.72 -1.96
N VAL A 24 -6.02 5.20 -3.16
CA VAL A 24 -7.04 6.24 -3.32
C VAL A 24 -8.41 5.75 -2.88
N LEU A 25 -8.81 4.54 -3.27
CA LEU A 25 -10.09 3.96 -2.87
C LEU A 25 -10.19 3.82 -1.34
N VAL A 26 -9.16 3.27 -0.70
CA VAL A 26 -9.17 3.07 0.76
C VAL A 26 -9.06 4.41 1.49
N PHE A 27 -8.29 5.38 0.98
CA PHE A 27 -8.22 6.71 1.57
C PHE A 27 -9.58 7.42 1.57
N ILE A 28 -10.29 7.41 0.43
CA ILE A 28 -11.65 7.98 0.34
C ILE A 28 -12.60 7.22 1.26
N PHE A 29 -12.56 5.88 1.23
CA PHE A 29 -13.39 5.07 2.12
C PHE A 29 -13.14 5.41 3.59
N ALA A 30 -11.89 5.56 4.03
CA ALA A 30 -11.54 5.88 5.40
C ALA A 30 -11.92 7.30 5.82
N LEU A 31 -11.90 8.27 4.91
CA LEU A 31 -12.40 9.61 5.16
C LEU A 31 -13.91 9.62 5.42
N LEU A 32 -14.66 8.83 4.66
CA LEU A 32 -16.12 8.80 4.74
C LEU A 32 -16.63 7.88 5.85
N SER A 33 -16.01 6.70 6.01
CA SER A 33 -16.38 5.71 7.03
C SER A 33 -16.05 6.21 8.42
N GLY A 34 -17.09 6.55 9.19
CA GLY A 34 -17.00 7.14 10.53
C GLY A 34 -17.40 8.60 10.60
N SER A 35 -17.53 9.30 9.47
CA SER A 35 -17.97 10.72 9.46
C SER A 35 -19.37 10.93 10.05
N GLU A 36 -20.25 9.94 9.91
CA GLU A 36 -21.63 9.96 10.46
C GLU A 36 -21.63 10.01 12.00
N ALA A 37 -20.67 9.34 12.65
CA ALA A 37 -20.54 9.37 14.11
C ALA A 37 -20.22 10.78 14.65
N TYR A 38 -19.75 11.68 13.78
CA TYR A 38 -19.45 13.08 14.09
C TYR A 38 -20.54 14.07 13.63
N GLY A 39 -21.73 13.58 13.27
CA GLY A 39 -22.85 14.39 12.78
C GLY A 39 -22.90 14.55 11.26
N GLY A 40 -22.02 13.87 10.52
CA GLY A 40 -22.00 13.89 9.06
C GLY A 40 -21.53 15.21 8.43
N GLY A 41 -21.73 15.33 7.12
CA GLY A 41 -21.34 16.50 6.33
C GLY A 41 -19.84 16.80 6.35
N PHE A 42 -19.48 18.02 5.96
CA PHE A 42 -18.07 18.44 5.85
C PHE A 42 -17.32 18.36 7.19
N MET A 43 -17.95 18.81 8.29
CA MET A 43 -17.33 18.78 9.61
C MET A 43 -17.15 17.35 10.14
N GLY A 44 -18.05 16.42 9.81
CA GLY A 44 -17.88 15.01 10.14
C GLY A 44 -16.68 14.39 9.43
N ILE A 45 -16.49 14.70 8.14
CA ILE A 45 -15.33 14.25 7.35
C ILE A 45 -14.03 14.80 7.94
N LEU A 46 -13.99 16.10 8.26
CA LEU A 46 -12.79 16.74 8.81
C LEU A 46 -12.39 16.11 10.16
N LYS A 47 -13.35 15.84 11.03
CA LYS A 47 -13.12 15.18 12.33
C LYS A 47 -12.69 13.72 12.18
N ASN A 48 -13.17 13.03 11.15
CA ASN A 48 -12.80 11.64 10.85
C ASN A 48 -11.47 11.52 10.07
N SER A 49 -10.89 12.65 9.61
CA SER A 49 -9.66 12.64 8.82
C SER A 49 -8.46 11.89 9.42
N PRO A 50 -8.28 11.78 10.75
CA PRO A 50 -7.23 10.94 11.32
C PRO A 50 -7.33 9.46 10.90
N ASN A 51 -8.54 8.94 10.66
CA ASN A 51 -8.76 7.58 10.16
C ASN A 51 -8.17 7.36 8.75
N ALA A 52 -8.02 8.43 7.98
CA ALA A 52 -7.48 8.38 6.63
C ALA A 52 -5.95 8.48 6.57
N LEU A 53 -5.28 8.91 7.65
CA LEU A 53 -3.83 9.12 7.70
C LEU A 53 -3.00 7.87 7.37
N PRO A 54 -3.33 6.65 7.85
CA PRO A 54 -2.57 5.45 7.49
C PRO A 54 -2.54 5.20 5.97
N TRP A 55 -3.61 5.56 5.27
CA TRP A 55 -3.71 5.36 3.82
C TRP A 55 -2.97 6.44 3.04
N LEU A 56 -2.85 7.64 3.60
CA LEU A 56 -1.94 8.66 3.07
C LEU A 56 -0.47 8.21 3.20
N VAL A 57 -0.11 7.57 4.33
CA VAL A 57 1.21 6.92 4.50
C VAL A 57 1.42 5.82 3.48
N PHE A 58 0.41 4.97 3.22
CA PHE A 58 0.47 3.97 2.16
C PHE A 58 0.74 4.61 0.79
N LEU A 59 0.00 5.64 0.40
CA LEU A 59 0.19 6.37 -0.87
C LEU A 59 1.58 7.00 -0.97
N ALA A 60 2.08 7.62 0.10
CA ALA A 60 3.43 8.16 0.16
C ALA A 60 4.49 7.05 -0.01
N THR A 61 4.24 5.87 0.57
CA THR A 61 5.12 4.71 0.44
C THR A 61 5.12 4.15 -0.99
N ILE A 62 3.98 4.15 -1.68
CA ILE A 62 3.89 3.80 -3.12
C ILE A 62 4.71 4.77 -3.97
N TRP A 63 4.59 6.07 -3.73
CA TRP A 63 5.38 7.09 -4.42
C TRP A 63 6.89 6.87 -4.19
N LEU A 64 7.28 6.58 -2.95
CA LEU A 64 8.66 6.25 -2.59
C LEU A 64 9.13 4.96 -3.29
N ALA A 65 8.31 3.91 -3.32
CA ALA A 65 8.62 2.64 -3.97
C ALA A 65 8.81 2.79 -5.49
N TRP A 66 8.11 3.73 -6.12
CA TRP A 66 8.33 4.02 -7.52
C TRP A 66 9.71 4.64 -7.79
N LYS A 67 10.21 5.49 -6.88
CA LYS A 67 11.54 6.10 -6.98
C LYS A 67 12.65 5.14 -6.54
N TRP A 68 12.44 4.44 -5.44
CA TRP A 68 13.37 3.52 -4.80
C TRP A 68 12.69 2.17 -4.52
N PRO A 69 12.62 1.27 -5.51
CA PRO A 69 11.84 0.03 -5.42
C PRO A 69 12.24 -0.91 -4.28
N LEU A 70 13.52 -0.96 -3.91
CA LEU A 70 13.98 -1.74 -2.76
C LEU A 70 13.41 -1.20 -1.45
N LEU A 71 13.68 0.07 -1.15
CA LEU A 71 13.27 0.68 0.12
C LEU A 71 11.75 0.71 0.24
N GLY A 72 11.05 1.18 -0.79
CA GLY A 72 9.59 1.23 -0.75
C GLY A 72 8.95 -0.15 -0.74
N GLY A 73 9.51 -1.14 -1.44
CA GLY A 73 9.06 -2.53 -1.37
C GLY A 73 9.18 -3.13 0.03
N ILE A 74 10.27 -2.85 0.75
CA ILE A 74 10.45 -3.23 2.17
C ILE A 74 9.41 -2.54 3.05
N LEU A 75 9.26 -1.21 2.92
CA LEU A 75 8.33 -0.43 3.73
C LEU A 75 6.87 -0.86 3.53
N LEU A 76 6.47 -1.19 2.30
CA LEU A 76 5.14 -1.73 2.00
C LEU A 76 4.89 -3.06 2.70
N ASN A 77 5.88 -3.97 2.69
CA ASN A 77 5.76 -5.24 3.41
C ASN A 77 5.68 -5.02 4.92
N ILE A 78 6.50 -4.13 5.48
CA ILE A 78 6.43 -3.74 6.89
C ILE A 78 5.05 -3.18 7.22
N LEU A 79 4.51 -2.27 6.39
CA LEU A 79 3.19 -1.68 6.59
C LEU A 79 2.07 -2.74 6.56
N GLY A 80 2.15 -3.69 5.63
CA GLY A 80 1.20 -4.80 5.54
C GLY A 80 1.28 -5.74 6.76
N ILE A 81 2.49 -6.10 7.20
CA ILE A 81 2.70 -6.92 8.41
C ILE A 81 2.19 -6.18 9.65
N PHE A 82 2.52 -4.89 9.79
CA PHE A 82 2.03 -4.05 10.87
C PHE A 82 0.50 -3.99 10.90
N SER A 83 -0.13 -3.84 9.73
CA SER A 83 -1.59 -3.82 9.60
C SER A 83 -2.22 -5.16 10.00
N LEU A 84 -1.64 -6.29 9.60
CA LEU A 84 -2.07 -7.62 10.06
C LEU A 84 -1.95 -7.77 11.57
N PHE A 85 -0.80 -7.41 12.13
CA PHE A 85 -0.57 -7.55 13.56
C PHE A 85 -1.56 -6.71 14.38
N PHE A 86 -1.69 -5.43 14.04
CA PHE A 86 -2.48 -4.49 14.83
C PHE A 86 -3.99 -4.67 14.64
N PHE A 87 -4.46 -4.79 13.40
CA PHE A 87 -5.89 -4.82 13.11
C PHE A 87 -6.48 -6.23 13.03
N VAL A 88 -5.69 -7.26 12.76
CA VAL A 88 -6.23 -8.62 12.58
C VAL A 88 -5.89 -9.50 13.79
N PHE A 89 -4.62 -9.61 14.15
CA PHE A 89 -4.19 -10.56 15.19
C PHE A 89 -4.26 -10.01 16.62
N SER A 90 -4.22 -8.69 16.80
CA SER A 90 -4.38 -8.04 18.10
C SER A 90 -5.83 -7.65 18.41
N SER A 91 -6.76 -7.89 17.47
CA SER A 91 -8.18 -7.59 17.67
C SER A 91 -8.91 -8.79 18.29
N PRO A 92 -9.91 -8.56 19.16
CA PRO A 92 -10.81 -9.63 19.64
C PRO A 92 -11.64 -10.29 18.53
N VAL A 93 -11.77 -9.62 17.37
CA VAL A 93 -12.55 -10.09 16.22
C VAL A 93 -11.67 -10.09 14.97
N PHE A 94 -11.82 -11.10 14.13
CA PHE A 94 -11.06 -11.17 12.88
C PHE A 94 -11.65 -10.23 11.82
N HIS A 95 -10.89 -9.20 11.42
CA HIS A 95 -11.31 -8.20 10.43
C HIS A 95 -10.91 -8.61 9.00
N TRP A 96 -11.74 -9.44 8.34
CA TRP A 96 -11.51 -9.91 6.97
C TRP A 96 -11.13 -8.83 5.94
N PRO A 97 -11.79 -7.65 5.89
CA PRO A 97 -11.41 -6.62 4.91
C PRO A 97 -9.98 -6.11 5.11
N VAL A 98 -9.55 -5.94 6.37
CA VAL A 98 -8.20 -5.46 6.69
C VAL A 98 -7.16 -6.55 6.41
N PHE A 99 -7.50 -7.81 6.66
CA PHE A 99 -6.66 -8.95 6.27
C PHE A 99 -6.38 -8.94 4.76
N VAL A 100 -7.44 -8.91 3.94
CA VAL A 100 -7.31 -8.91 2.47
C VAL A 100 -6.51 -7.68 2.00
N LEU A 101 -6.80 -6.50 2.53
CA LEU A 101 -6.08 -5.28 2.19
C LEU A 101 -4.59 -5.39 2.54
N SER A 102 -4.25 -5.94 3.71
CA SER A 102 -2.86 -6.11 4.12
C SER A 102 -2.10 -7.05 3.19
N ILE A 103 -2.74 -8.15 2.75
CA ILE A 103 -2.16 -9.07 1.76
C ILE A 103 -1.95 -8.38 0.41
N ILE A 104 -2.89 -7.52 -0.02
CA ILE A 104 -2.74 -6.70 -1.24
C ILE A 104 -1.53 -5.76 -1.12
N ILE A 105 -1.39 -5.06 0.00
CA ILE A 105 -0.26 -4.14 0.27
C ILE A 105 1.08 -4.90 0.21
N MET A 106 1.17 -6.06 0.87
CA MET A 106 2.37 -6.90 0.84
C MET A 106 2.68 -7.40 -0.57
N SER A 107 1.66 -7.82 -1.32
CA SER A 107 1.82 -8.28 -2.70
C SER A 107 2.38 -7.17 -3.60
N ILE A 108 1.89 -5.94 -3.47
CA ILE A 108 2.44 -4.76 -4.17
C ILE A 108 3.90 -4.52 -3.76
N GLY A 109 4.22 -4.62 -2.47
CA GLY A 109 5.59 -4.54 -1.98
C GLY A 109 6.51 -5.59 -2.62
N CYS A 110 6.07 -6.84 -2.68
CA CYS A 110 6.78 -7.93 -3.35
C CYS A 110 7.02 -7.67 -4.84
N LEU A 111 6.07 -7.06 -5.54
CA LEU A 111 6.26 -6.69 -6.95
C LEU A 111 7.36 -5.63 -7.13
N PHE A 112 7.44 -4.64 -6.23
CA PHE A 112 8.54 -3.66 -6.25
C PHE A 112 9.90 -4.31 -5.95
N LEU A 113 9.96 -5.23 -4.99
CA LEU A 113 11.17 -6.00 -4.68
C LEU A 113 11.60 -6.88 -5.85
N ALA A 114 10.67 -7.57 -6.50
CA ALA A 114 10.94 -8.37 -7.69
C ALA A 114 11.46 -7.49 -8.84
N SER A 115 10.84 -6.34 -9.08
CA SER A 115 11.31 -5.35 -10.06
C SER A 115 12.74 -4.90 -9.75
N TRP A 116 13.05 -4.60 -8.49
CA TRP A 116 14.40 -4.22 -8.07
C TRP A 116 15.41 -5.34 -8.33
N TYR A 117 15.10 -6.57 -7.91
CA TYR A 117 15.97 -7.72 -8.05
C TYR A 117 16.33 -7.99 -9.53
N LEU A 118 15.33 -7.97 -10.41
CA LEU A 118 15.53 -8.14 -11.85
C LEU A 118 16.38 -7.01 -12.46
N SER A 119 16.19 -5.78 -11.97
CA SER A 119 16.97 -4.62 -12.41
C SER A 119 18.42 -4.64 -11.90
N ALA A 120 18.64 -5.15 -10.69
CA ALA A 120 19.96 -5.24 -10.05
C ALA A 120 20.82 -6.34 -10.69
N ASN A 121 20.23 -7.50 -11.00
CA ASN A 121 20.95 -8.60 -11.65
C ASN A 121 21.27 -8.36 -13.13
N LYS A 122 20.74 -7.30 -13.75
CA LYS A 122 21.26 -6.78 -15.03
C LYS A 122 22.71 -6.27 -14.91
N LYS A 123 23.13 -5.83 -13.72
CA LYS A 123 24.43 -5.17 -13.50
C LYS A 123 25.57 -6.14 -13.16
N LYS A 124 25.30 -7.44 -13.03
CA LYS A 124 26.35 -8.44 -12.81
C LYS A 124 26.82 -8.96 -14.19
N PRO A 125 28.13 -8.86 -14.52
CA PRO A 125 28.68 -9.37 -15.76
C PRO A 125 28.54 -10.90 -15.88
#